data_AF-A0A9Q5C8X3-F1
#
_entry.id   AF-A0A9Q5C8X3-F1
#
_cell.length_a   1.000
_cell.length_b   1.000
_cell.length_c   1.000
_cell.angle_alpha   90.00
_cell.angle_beta   90.00
_cell.angle_gamma   90.00
#
_symmetry.space_group_name_H-M   'P 1'
#
loop_
_entity.id
_entity.type
_entity.pdbx_description
1 polymer ?
#
loop_
_entity_poly.entity_id
_entity_poly.type
_entity_poly.pdbx_seq_one_letter_code
_entity_poly.pdbx_strand_id
1 'polypeptide(L)'
;MFRYFSKFFHRRHDIFVPASVVAQDAKDYALVGSVVSWVNAARNRGAYTADEIAKEAPQVYNADYYYSQVCNGGHSQFRHNSKMDPMTLAHAQNGLKSAGLTELAECLAALVKAPEMEKSALDALDARFFAAHANYHSMINAWLLPRVRVVPDAVYTAKLEQFLKPDSVRSQRVRDREALRLQALIENTQLAGFAHAILSMTGQQLIGVRPGHFASILGLQTVIWGIAVRTEQGKEAILNGMEVANRLLVAPEIKNRSIETEEQLIALIKSGYGLSKETKETIEESCRQAHNERLGVIAALLLERVPDFSPQEVTALHLLLDNVSSNNGHNIVVHNRGDRGHFVILIDRSQARILNVTEQSIVVRMSNRGLKKALRQFDARTGAR
;
A
#
# COMPACT_ATOMS: atom_id res chain seq x y z
N MET A 1 -26.94 -16.23 19.84
CA MET A 1 -26.70 -15.20 20.88
C MET A 1 -25.21 -14.91 20.96
N PHE A 2 -24.68 -13.95 20.18
CA PHE A 2 -23.51 -13.12 20.51
C PHE A 2 -23.27 -12.13 19.35
N ARG A 3 -23.90 -10.96 19.50
CA ARG A 3 -23.94 -9.80 18.60
C ARG A 3 -22.84 -8.79 18.96
N TYR A 4 -21.69 -9.28 19.42
CA TYR A 4 -20.66 -8.50 20.09
C TYR A 4 -19.30 -8.96 19.60
N PHE A 5 -18.75 -8.30 18.58
CA PHE A 5 -17.29 -8.09 18.36
C PHE A 5 -16.99 -7.10 17.20
N SER A 6 -17.99 -6.36 16.70
CA SER A 6 -17.75 -5.19 15.81
C SER A 6 -17.55 -3.86 16.56
N LYS A 7 -17.26 -3.90 17.87
CA LYS A 7 -17.36 -2.72 18.76
C LYS A 7 -16.14 -1.79 18.83
N PHE A 8 -15.02 -2.10 18.16
CA PHE A 8 -13.81 -1.28 18.33
C PHE A 8 -13.30 -0.51 17.11
N PHE A 9 -13.96 -0.65 15.95
CA PHE A 9 -13.79 0.32 14.87
C PHE A 9 -15.12 1.01 14.65
N HIS A 10 -15.19 2.27 15.07
CA HIS A 10 -16.25 3.17 14.64
C HIS A 10 -16.05 3.37 13.15
N ARG A 11 -16.59 2.46 12.31
CA ARG A 11 -16.72 2.71 10.88
C ARG A 11 -17.39 4.07 10.76
N ARG A 12 -16.67 5.01 10.16
CA ARG A 12 -17.21 6.35 9.98
C ARG A 12 -18.10 6.26 8.75
N HIS A 13 -19.37 5.97 9.01
CA HIS A 13 -20.37 5.65 7.99
C HIS A 13 -20.90 6.89 7.25
N ASP A 14 -20.63 8.09 7.74
CA ASP A 14 -21.15 9.32 7.16
C ASP A 14 -20.21 9.83 6.05
N ILE A 15 -20.70 9.87 4.82
CA ILE A 15 -20.20 10.76 3.77
C ILE A 15 -20.94 12.08 3.95
N PHE A 16 -20.26 13.21 4.05
CA PHE A 16 -20.94 14.51 4.14
C PHE A 16 -20.51 15.44 3.02
N VAL A 17 -21.45 16.24 2.54
CA VAL A 17 -21.31 17.14 1.40
C VAL A 17 -21.96 18.49 1.72
N PRO A 18 -21.46 19.62 1.18
CA PRO A 18 -22.09 20.92 1.38
C PRO A 18 -23.49 20.97 0.74
N ALA A 19 -24.36 21.86 1.23
CA ALA A 19 -25.73 21.99 0.73
C ALA A 19 -25.75 22.53 -0.71
N SER A 20 -24.79 23.36 -1.09
CA SER A 20 -24.67 23.89 -2.45
C SER A 20 -24.51 22.82 -3.53
N VAL A 21 -23.93 21.65 -3.23
CA VAL A 21 -23.72 20.61 -4.26
C VAL A 21 -24.96 19.75 -4.53
N VAL A 22 -26.03 19.95 -3.76
CA VAL A 22 -27.34 19.32 -3.97
C VAL A 22 -28.44 20.35 -4.27
N ALA A 23 -28.06 21.61 -4.47
CA ALA A 23 -28.99 22.67 -4.83
C ALA A 23 -29.60 22.42 -6.22
N GLN A 24 -30.78 23.00 -6.48
CA GLN A 24 -31.51 22.80 -7.74
C GLN A 24 -30.73 23.30 -8.97
N ASP A 25 -29.90 24.32 -8.80
CA ASP A 25 -29.03 24.92 -9.82
C ASP A 25 -27.61 24.34 -9.83
N ALA A 26 -27.33 23.33 -9.00
CA ALA A 26 -26.04 22.67 -8.97
C ALA A 26 -25.78 21.95 -10.30
N LYS A 27 -24.52 21.96 -10.74
CA LYS A 27 -24.08 21.17 -11.90
C LYS A 27 -24.29 19.69 -11.62
N ASP A 28 -24.62 18.91 -12.66
CA ASP A 28 -24.89 17.48 -12.55
C ASP A 28 -23.74 16.70 -11.89
N TYR A 29 -22.49 17.10 -12.11
CA TYR A 29 -21.32 16.47 -11.50
C TYR A 29 -20.97 16.99 -10.09
N ALA A 30 -21.66 17.99 -9.55
CA ALA A 30 -21.26 18.67 -8.31
C ALA A 30 -21.25 17.74 -7.09
N LEU A 31 -22.30 16.92 -6.93
CA LEU A 31 -22.39 15.95 -5.83
C LEU A 31 -21.29 14.88 -5.93
N VAL A 32 -21.11 14.28 -7.12
CA VAL A 32 -20.03 13.30 -7.37
C VAL A 32 -18.66 13.90 -7.07
N GLY A 33 -18.37 15.09 -7.61
CA GLY A 33 -17.11 15.80 -7.37
C GLY A 33 -16.88 16.13 -5.89
N SER A 34 -17.94 16.41 -5.13
CA SER A 34 -17.86 16.61 -3.68
C SER A 34 -17.48 15.33 -2.94
N VAL A 35 -18.09 14.19 -3.29
CA VAL A 35 -17.74 12.88 -2.72
C VAL A 35 -16.29 12.49 -3.08
N VAL A 36 -15.86 12.73 -4.33
CA VAL A 36 -14.47 12.51 -4.75
C VAL A 36 -13.50 13.34 -3.92
N SER A 37 -13.81 14.62 -3.72
CA SER A 37 -13.00 15.53 -2.88
C SER A 37 -12.95 15.07 -1.42
N TRP A 38 -14.07 14.57 -0.89
CA TRP A 38 -14.15 14.01 0.46
C TRP A 38 -13.30 12.74 0.61
N VAL A 39 -13.35 11.81 -0.35
CA VAL A 39 -12.53 10.59 -0.37
C VAL A 39 -11.04 10.94 -0.45
N ASN A 40 -10.68 11.91 -1.30
CA ASN A 40 -9.30 12.40 -1.38
C ASN A 40 -8.81 12.97 -0.05
N ALA A 41 -9.63 13.75 0.64
CA ALA A 41 -9.30 14.26 1.96
C ALA A 41 -9.13 13.12 2.98
N ALA A 42 -10.07 12.16 3.00
CA ALA A 42 -10.02 11.00 3.89
C ALA A 42 -8.74 10.16 3.68
N ARG A 43 -8.39 9.85 2.42
CA ARG A 43 -7.20 9.05 2.07
C ARG A 43 -5.90 9.82 2.28
N ASN A 44 -5.82 11.06 1.82
CA ASN A 44 -4.55 11.79 1.80
C ASN A 44 -4.20 12.40 3.16
N ARG A 45 -5.18 12.99 3.84
CA ARG A 45 -4.98 13.73 5.10
C ARG A 45 -5.27 12.86 6.33
N GLY A 46 -6.36 12.09 6.26
CA GLY A 46 -6.80 11.17 7.32
C GLY A 46 -6.10 9.81 7.31
N ALA A 47 -5.45 9.46 6.20
CA ALA A 47 -4.86 8.15 5.94
C ALA A 47 -5.85 6.98 6.09
N TYR A 48 -7.15 7.23 5.90
CA TYR A 48 -8.16 6.17 5.99
C TYR A 48 -8.05 5.19 4.83
N THR A 49 -8.24 3.91 5.11
CA THR A 49 -8.37 2.85 4.12
C THR A 49 -9.80 2.77 3.58
N ALA A 50 -10.00 2.09 2.44
CA ALA A 50 -11.31 1.99 1.81
C ALA A 50 -12.36 1.27 2.69
N ASP A 51 -11.93 0.38 3.58
CA ASP A 51 -12.78 -0.36 4.52
C ASP A 51 -13.12 0.42 5.81
N GLU A 52 -12.46 1.54 6.06
CA GLU A 52 -12.70 2.41 7.23
C GLU A 52 -13.73 3.51 6.96
N ILE A 53 -13.97 3.82 5.69
CA ILE A 53 -14.96 4.80 5.25
C ILE A 53 -16.25 4.09 4.78
N ALA A 54 -17.32 4.87 4.58
CA ALA A 54 -18.55 4.36 3.99
C ALA A 54 -18.27 3.69 2.64
N LYS A 55 -18.79 2.47 2.42
CA LYS A 55 -18.50 1.66 1.22
C LYS A 55 -18.87 2.35 -0.09
N GLU A 56 -19.84 3.27 -0.04
CA GLU A 56 -20.30 4.03 -1.18
C GLU A 56 -19.28 5.07 -1.63
N ALA A 57 -18.46 5.57 -0.70
CA ALA A 57 -17.43 6.55 -1.03
C ALA A 57 -16.37 6.00 -2.01
N PRO A 58 -15.68 4.86 -1.76
CA PRO A 58 -14.76 4.29 -2.72
C PRO A 58 -15.49 3.74 -3.97
N GLN A 59 -16.75 3.34 -3.89
CA GLN A 59 -17.53 2.91 -5.06
C GLN A 59 -17.78 4.05 -6.04
N VAL A 60 -18.26 5.20 -5.56
CA VAL A 60 -18.45 6.41 -6.38
C VAL A 60 -17.12 6.90 -6.91
N TYR A 61 -16.11 7.02 -6.03
CA TYR A 61 -14.79 7.49 -6.41
C TYR A 61 -14.21 6.69 -7.59
N ASN A 62 -14.27 5.36 -7.51
CA ASN A 62 -13.73 4.51 -8.57
C ASN A 62 -14.65 4.42 -9.79
N ALA A 63 -15.97 4.56 -9.63
CA ALA A 63 -16.90 4.66 -10.76
C ALA A 63 -16.68 5.95 -11.57
N ASP A 64 -16.44 7.08 -10.89
CA ASP A 64 -16.13 8.37 -11.51
C ASP A 64 -14.73 8.37 -12.15
N TYR A 65 -13.76 7.74 -11.49
CA TYR A 65 -12.46 7.46 -12.09
C TYR A 65 -12.59 6.64 -13.38
N TYR A 66 -13.33 5.53 -13.38
CA TYR A 66 -13.58 4.76 -14.60
C TYR A 66 -14.25 5.61 -15.69
N TYR A 67 -15.36 6.27 -15.36
CA TYR A 67 -16.11 7.11 -16.28
C TYR A 67 -15.21 8.19 -16.92
N SER A 68 -14.50 8.96 -16.10
CA SER A 68 -13.62 10.04 -16.56
C SER A 68 -12.47 9.54 -17.43
N GLN A 69 -11.83 8.42 -17.08
CA GLN A 69 -10.74 7.87 -17.89
C GLN A 69 -11.24 7.41 -19.27
N VAL A 70 -12.39 6.75 -19.33
CA VAL A 70 -12.98 6.32 -20.61
C VAL A 70 -13.45 7.51 -21.43
N CYS A 71 -14.08 8.51 -20.83
CA CYS A 71 -14.44 9.75 -21.52
C CYS A 71 -13.22 10.51 -22.07
N ASN A 72 -12.07 10.43 -21.40
CA ASN A 72 -10.85 11.14 -21.81
C ASN A 72 -10.02 10.43 -22.89
N GLY A 73 -9.97 9.09 -22.88
CA GLY A 73 -9.12 8.33 -23.81
C GLY A 73 -9.52 6.87 -24.00
N GLY A 74 -10.79 6.55 -23.78
CA GLY A 74 -11.35 5.21 -23.93
C GLY A 74 -10.88 4.22 -22.88
N HIS A 75 -11.29 2.96 -23.05
CA HIS A 75 -10.90 1.86 -22.18
C HIS A 75 -9.40 1.60 -22.20
N SER A 76 -8.70 1.98 -23.28
CA SER A 76 -7.24 1.88 -23.38
C SER A 76 -6.54 2.76 -22.33
N GLN A 77 -6.99 4.01 -22.16
CA GLN A 77 -6.47 4.92 -21.15
C GLN A 77 -6.82 4.44 -19.75
N PHE A 78 -8.06 3.99 -19.52
CA PHE A 78 -8.46 3.43 -18.22
C PHE A 78 -7.61 2.21 -17.83
N ARG A 79 -7.40 1.26 -18.75
CA ARG A 79 -6.53 0.08 -18.53
C ARG A 79 -5.12 0.51 -18.15
N HIS A 80 -4.52 1.44 -18.90
CA HIS A 80 -3.17 1.90 -18.65
C HIS A 80 -3.03 2.62 -17.30
N ASN A 81 -3.97 3.50 -16.95
CA ASN A 81 -3.88 4.33 -15.74
C ASN A 81 -4.30 3.59 -14.47
N SER A 82 -5.31 2.72 -14.55
CA SER A 82 -5.75 1.92 -13.40
C SER A 82 -4.79 0.78 -13.05
N LYS A 83 -3.87 0.42 -13.97
CA LYS A 83 -3.04 -0.79 -13.89
C LYS A 83 -3.86 -2.06 -13.62
N MET A 84 -5.15 -2.02 -13.97
CA MET A 84 -6.11 -3.09 -13.70
C MET A 84 -6.15 -3.53 -12.22
N ASP A 85 -5.95 -2.59 -11.29
CA ASP A 85 -5.98 -2.87 -9.85
C ASP A 85 -7.33 -3.53 -9.43
N PRO A 86 -7.34 -4.76 -8.88
CA PRO A 86 -8.56 -5.50 -8.60
C PRO A 86 -9.53 -4.77 -7.67
N MET A 87 -9.03 -4.01 -6.69
CA MET A 87 -9.86 -3.26 -5.76
C MET A 87 -10.55 -2.08 -6.44
N THR A 88 -9.81 -1.33 -7.25
CA THR A 88 -10.34 -0.24 -8.09
C THR A 88 -11.44 -0.77 -9.01
N LEU A 89 -11.18 -1.88 -9.71
CA LEU A 89 -12.14 -2.52 -10.61
C LEU A 89 -13.41 -2.97 -9.87
N ALA A 90 -13.25 -3.64 -8.73
CA ALA A 90 -14.39 -4.10 -7.93
C ALA A 90 -15.23 -2.94 -7.38
N HIS A 91 -14.60 -1.87 -6.90
CA HIS A 91 -15.32 -0.69 -6.42
C HIS A 91 -16.05 0.03 -7.56
N ALA A 92 -15.40 0.26 -8.70
CA ALA A 92 -16.02 0.87 -9.87
C ALA A 92 -17.23 0.07 -10.35
N GLN A 93 -17.07 -1.25 -10.52
CA GLN A 93 -18.17 -2.12 -10.97
C GLN A 93 -19.35 -2.12 -9.98
N ASN A 94 -19.08 -2.18 -8.67
CA ASN A 94 -20.13 -2.14 -7.66
C ASN A 94 -20.85 -0.78 -7.61
N GLY A 95 -20.13 0.34 -7.79
CA GLY A 95 -20.73 1.67 -7.86
C GLY A 95 -21.66 1.81 -9.06
N LEU A 96 -21.21 1.41 -10.25
CA LEU A 96 -22.01 1.43 -11.48
C LEU A 96 -23.27 0.57 -11.34
N LYS A 97 -23.12 -0.69 -10.88
CA LYS A 97 -24.27 -1.60 -10.66
C LYS A 97 -25.27 -1.04 -9.64
N SER A 98 -24.77 -0.48 -8.53
CA SER A 98 -25.64 0.04 -7.47
C SER A 98 -26.44 1.28 -7.92
N ALA A 99 -25.88 2.06 -8.84
CA ALA A 99 -26.56 3.19 -9.47
C ALA A 99 -27.47 2.81 -10.64
N GLY A 100 -27.54 1.53 -11.02
CA GLY A 100 -28.33 1.05 -12.16
C GLY A 100 -27.68 1.28 -13.52
N LEU A 101 -26.41 1.66 -13.57
CA LEU A 101 -25.62 1.86 -14.80
C LEU A 101 -25.11 0.51 -15.35
N THR A 102 -26.04 -0.39 -15.66
CA THR A 102 -25.75 -1.79 -16.00
C THR A 102 -24.85 -1.92 -17.23
N GLU A 103 -25.10 -1.19 -18.31
CA GLU A 103 -24.28 -1.26 -19.53
C GLU A 103 -22.82 -0.82 -19.29
N LEU A 104 -22.60 0.25 -18.52
CA LEU A 104 -21.25 0.68 -18.14
C LEU A 104 -20.57 -0.37 -17.26
N ALA A 105 -21.29 -0.97 -16.32
CA ALA A 105 -20.76 -2.04 -15.48
C ALA A 105 -20.42 -3.31 -16.29
N GLU A 106 -21.16 -3.60 -17.35
CA GLU A 106 -20.89 -4.69 -18.29
C GLU A 106 -19.69 -4.40 -19.19
N CYS A 107 -19.53 -3.16 -19.65
CA CYS A 107 -18.33 -2.74 -20.38
C CYS A 107 -17.07 -2.96 -19.53
N LEU A 108 -17.10 -2.49 -18.28
CA LEU A 108 -16.01 -2.75 -17.33
C LEU A 108 -15.81 -4.25 -17.09
N ALA A 109 -16.87 -5.03 -16.92
CA ALA A 109 -16.78 -6.48 -16.73
C ALA A 109 -16.10 -7.19 -17.90
N ALA A 110 -16.42 -6.79 -19.14
CA ALA A 110 -15.78 -7.32 -20.34
C ALA A 110 -14.29 -7.01 -20.35
N LEU A 111 -13.89 -5.79 -19.97
CA LEU A 111 -12.48 -5.41 -19.83
C LEU A 111 -11.75 -6.23 -18.77
N VAL A 112 -12.37 -6.47 -17.60
CA VAL A 112 -11.77 -7.30 -16.54
C VAL A 112 -11.59 -8.75 -17.00
N LYS A 113 -12.54 -9.28 -17.78
CA LYS A 113 -12.46 -10.66 -18.29
C LYS A 113 -11.39 -10.84 -19.36
N ALA A 114 -11.10 -9.80 -20.14
CA ALA A 114 -10.12 -9.82 -21.23
C ALA A 114 -9.23 -8.55 -21.17
N PRO A 115 -8.28 -8.47 -20.21
CA PRO A 115 -7.45 -7.28 -20.03
C PRO A 115 -6.57 -6.97 -21.24
N GLU A 116 -6.12 -8.01 -21.95
CA GLU A 116 -5.30 -7.90 -23.16
C GLU A 116 -6.14 -7.82 -24.44
N MET A 117 -7.29 -7.15 -24.41
CA MET A 117 -8.10 -6.93 -25.60
C MET A 117 -7.31 -6.18 -26.68
N GLU A 118 -7.43 -6.69 -27.90
CA GLU A 118 -6.96 -6.03 -29.12
C GLU A 118 -7.65 -4.69 -29.33
N LYS A 119 -6.98 -3.78 -30.04
CA LYS A 119 -7.46 -2.41 -30.25
C LYS A 119 -8.89 -2.35 -30.81
N SER A 120 -9.20 -3.17 -31.82
CA SER A 120 -10.55 -3.20 -32.41
C SER A 120 -11.65 -3.63 -31.44
N ALA A 121 -11.33 -4.51 -30.48
CA ALA A 121 -12.27 -4.91 -29.42
C ALA A 121 -12.44 -3.80 -28.37
N LEU A 122 -11.37 -3.07 -28.05
CA LEU A 122 -11.44 -1.87 -27.21
C LEU A 122 -12.30 -0.77 -27.85
N ASP A 123 -12.11 -0.51 -29.15
CA ASP A 123 -12.88 0.49 -29.90
C ASP A 123 -14.39 0.14 -29.90
N ALA A 124 -14.73 -1.15 -30.04
CA ALA A 124 -16.12 -1.62 -29.94
C ALA A 124 -16.70 -1.46 -28.52
N LEU A 125 -15.86 -1.66 -27.48
CA LEU A 125 -16.24 -1.46 -26.09
C LEU A 125 -16.46 0.03 -25.78
N ASP A 126 -15.61 0.90 -26.30
CA ASP A 126 -15.75 2.36 -26.24
C ASP A 126 -17.07 2.79 -26.89
N ALA A 127 -17.38 2.29 -28.09
CA ALA A 127 -18.64 2.60 -28.77
C ALA A 127 -19.88 2.23 -27.93
N ARG A 128 -19.88 1.06 -27.28
CA ARG A 128 -20.95 0.65 -26.36
C ARG A 128 -21.06 1.57 -25.14
N PHE A 129 -19.94 1.92 -24.53
CA PHE A 129 -19.92 2.85 -23.41
C PHE A 129 -20.49 4.22 -23.82
N PHE A 130 -20.01 4.79 -24.94
CA PHE A 130 -20.46 6.09 -25.41
C PHE A 130 -21.93 6.11 -25.87
N ALA A 131 -22.52 4.96 -26.19
CA ALA A 131 -23.96 4.86 -26.42
C ALA A 131 -24.79 4.92 -25.13
N ALA A 132 -24.21 4.59 -23.96
CA ALA A 132 -24.94 4.42 -22.70
C ALA A 132 -24.58 5.45 -21.61
N HIS A 133 -23.53 6.24 -21.77
CA HIS A 133 -22.99 7.07 -20.68
C HIS A 133 -23.75 8.38 -20.40
N ALA A 134 -24.70 8.78 -21.25
CA ALA A 134 -25.34 10.10 -21.21
C ALA A 134 -25.98 10.46 -19.86
N ASN A 135 -26.52 9.48 -19.14
CA ASN A 135 -27.22 9.69 -17.86
C ASN A 135 -26.33 9.42 -16.62
N TYR A 136 -25.01 9.29 -16.80
CA TYR A 136 -24.09 8.88 -15.74
C TYR A 136 -24.27 9.66 -14.42
N HIS A 137 -24.11 10.99 -14.44
CA HIS A 137 -24.19 11.80 -13.23
C HIS A 137 -25.58 11.79 -12.61
N SER A 138 -26.64 11.82 -13.42
CA SER A 138 -28.02 11.76 -12.94
C SER A 138 -28.29 10.48 -12.15
N MET A 139 -27.87 9.33 -12.70
CA MET A 139 -28.06 8.02 -12.06
C MET A 139 -27.20 7.85 -10.80
N ILE A 140 -25.94 8.29 -10.85
CA ILE A 140 -25.05 8.27 -9.66
C ILE A 140 -25.61 9.19 -8.58
N ASN A 141 -26.09 10.40 -8.91
CA ASN A 141 -26.66 11.33 -7.94
C ASN A 141 -27.92 10.78 -7.29
N ALA A 142 -28.84 10.20 -8.08
CA ALA A 142 -30.06 9.59 -7.56
C ALA A 142 -29.74 8.45 -6.56
N TRP A 143 -28.69 7.68 -6.84
CA TRP A 143 -28.21 6.66 -5.93
C TRP A 143 -27.51 7.24 -4.69
N LEU A 144 -26.72 8.30 -4.85
CA LEU A 144 -25.93 8.88 -3.75
C LEU A 144 -26.73 9.71 -2.76
N LEU A 145 -27.71 10.47 -3.23
CA LEU A 145 -28.43 11.45 -2.43
C LEU A 145 -28.97 10.88 -1.10
N PRO A 146 -29.61 9.69 -1.04
CA PRO A 146 -30.08 9.11 0.22
C PRO A 146 -28.95 8.52 1.11
N ARG A 147 -27.69 8.56 0.67
CA ARG A 147 -26.53 7.93 1.30
C ARG A 147 -25.48 8.93 1.76
N VAL A 148 -25.67 10.21 1.43
CA VAL A 148 -24.82 11.31 1.89
C VAL A 148 -25.57 12.13 2.93
N ARG A 149 -24.80 12.74 3.82
CA ARG A 149 -25.28 13.70 4.80
C ARG A 149 -25.00 15.11 4.29
N VAL A 150 -26.05 15.76 3.83
CA VAL A 150 -25.99 17.17 3.45
C VAL A 150 -25.78 18.03 4.70
N VAL A 151 -24.83 18.95 4.66
CA VAL A 151 -24.53 19.87 5.76
C VAL A 151 -24.46 21.31 5.24
N PRO A 152 -24.78 22.33 6.06
CA PRO A 152 -24.61 23.72 5.63
C PRO A 152 -23.17 24.00 5.19
N ASP A 153 -23.01 24.75 4.11
CA ASP A 153 -21.71 25.08 3.53
C ASP A 153 -20.74 25.68 4.56
N ALA A 154 -21.25 26.60 5.39
CA ALA A 154 -20.49 27.26 6.44
C ALA A 154 -19.88 26.29 7.48
N VAL A 155 -20.44 25.09 7.64
CA VAL A 155 -19.94 24.09 8.60
C VAL A 155 -19.20 22.92 7.95
N TYR A 156 -19.21 22.81 6.61
CA TYR A 156 -18.63 21.69 5.89
C TYR A 156 -17.14 21.51 6.23
N THR A 157 -16.36 22.59 6.14
CA THR A 157 -14.91 22.56 6.44
C THR A 157 -14.66 22.10 7.87
N ALA A 158 -15.37 22.65 8.85
CA ALA A 158 -15.21 22.27 10.26
C ALA A 158 -15.53 20.78 10.51
N LYS A 159 -16.58 20.26 9.86
CA LYS A 159 -16.92 18.82 9.92
C LYS A 159 -15.88 17.95 9.24
N LEU A 160 -15.34 18.38 8.10
CA LEU A 160 -14.25 17.68 7.42
C LEU A 160 -13.02 17.60 8.32
N GLU A 161 -12.61 18.71 8.92
CA GLU A 161 -11.48 18.73 9.86
C GLU A 161 -11.73 17.84 11.07
N GLN A 162 -12.94 17.87 11.65
CA GLN A 162 -13.31 16.97 12.74
C GLN A 162 -13.21 15.49 12.32
N PHE A 163 -13.64 15.15 11.11
CA PHE A 163 -13.51 13.80 10.56
C PHE A 163 -12.03 13.42 10.31
N LEU A 164 -11.19 14.36 9.91
CA LEU A 164 -9.78 14.10 9.63
C LEU A 164 -8.88 14.11 10.87
N LYS A 165 -9.41 14.48 12.05
CA LYS A 165 -8.66 14.47 13.31
C LYS A 165 -7.96 13.12 13.51
N PRO A 166 -6.64 13.12 13.85
CA PRO A 166 -5.91 11.91 14.16
C PRO A 166 -6.64 11.09 15.23
N ASP A 167 -6.79 9.80 14.96
CA ASP A 167 -7.11 8.80 15.97
C ASP A 167 -5.84 8.03 16.34
N SER A 168 -5.93 7.12 17.31
CA SER A 168 -4.80 6.31 17.78
C SER A 168 -4.21 5.40 16.70
N VAL A 169 -4.92 5.19 15.59
CA VAL A 169 -4.55 4.24 14.52
C VAL A 169 -3.96 4.97 13.31
N ARG A 170 -4.16 6.29 13.17
CA ARG A 170 -3.68 7.08 12.03
C ARG A 170 -2.19 6.90 11.75
N SER A 171 -1.35 6.91 12.78
CA SER A 171 0.10 6.74 12.61
C SER A 171 0.44 5.37 12.00
N GLN A 172 -0.28 4.32 12.40
CA GLN A 172 -0.12 2.99 11.79
C GLN A 172 -0.55 3.01 10.33
N ARG A 173 -1.70 3.61 9.99
CA ARG A 173 -2.16 3.69 8.59
C ARG A 173 -1.18 4.41 7.68
N VAL A 174 -0.57 5.49 8.17
CA VAL A 174 0.47 6.21 7.42
C VAL A 174 1.68 5.30 7.17
N ARG A 175 2.12 4.53 8.18
CA ARG A 175 3.19 3.54 8.01
C ARG A 175 2.82 2.46 7.00
N ASP A 176 1.65 1.85 7.13
CA ASP A 176 1.20 0.78 6.23
C ASP A 176 1.11 1.27 4.78
N ARG A 177 0.55 2.48 4.57
CA ARG A 177 0.47 3.10 3.23
C ARG A 177 1.85 3.34 2.64
N GLU A 178 2.78 3.80 3.45
CA GLU A 178 4.14 4.05 3.00
C GLU A 178 4.90 2.75 2.72
N ALA A 179 4.66 1.70 3.51
CA ALA A 179 5.25 0.37 3.29
C ALA A 179 4.78 -0.21 1.95
N LEU A 180 3.48 -0.13 1.68
CA LEU A 180 2.92 -0.54 0.39
C LEU A 180 3.46 0.29 -0.78
N ARG A 181 3.63 1.61 -0.58
CA ARG A 181 4.23 2.49 -1.60
C ARG A 181 5.67 2.07 -1.89
N LEU A 182 6.48 1.83 -0.87
CA LEU A 182 7.86 1.39 -1.04
C LEU A 182 7.93 -0.01 -1.65
N GLN A 183 7.08 -0.93 -1.22
CA GLN A 183 7.00 -2.27 -1.79
C GLN A 183 6.72 -2.20 -3.31
N ALA A 184 5.84 -1.30 -3.75
CA ALA A 184 5.55 -1.11 -5.16
C ALA A 184 6.70 -0.48 -5.97
N LEU A 185 7.62 0.23 -5.30
CA LEU A 185 8.79 0.85 -5.93
C LEU A 185 10.05 -0.01 -5.86
N ILE A 186 10.13 -0.95 -4.92
CA ILE A 186 11.22 -1.91 -4.81
C ILE A 186 10.95 -3.02 -5.83
N GLU A 187 11.50 -2.83 -7.03
CA GLU A 187 11.30 -3.73 -8.17
C GLU A 187 11.99 -5.08 -7.99
N ASN A 188 13.04 -5.16 -7.17
CA ASN A 188 13.82 -6.37 -6.94
C ASN A 188 14.53 -6.35 -5.59
N THR A 189 15.03 -7.52 -5.17
CA THR A 189 15.73 -7.72 -3.89
C THR A 189 17.06 -6.97 -3.82
N GLN A 190 17.73 -6.73 -4.95
CA GLN A 190 18.98 -5.99 -4.99
C GLN A 190 18.79 -4.50 -4.66
N LEU A 191 17.76 -3.85 -5.21
CA LEU A 191 17.36 -2.49 -4.84
C LEU A 191 17.01 -2.40 -3.35
N ALA A 192 16.27 -3.40 -2.85
CA ALA A 192 15.94 -3.48 -1.43
C ALA A 192 17.21 -3.58 -0.57
N GLY A 193 18.18 -4.40 -0.98
CA GLY A 193 19.48 -4.53 -0.35
C GLY A 193 20.29 -3.24 -0.34
N PHE A 194 20.34 -2.51 -1.46
CA PHE A 194 20.99 -1.20 -1.52
C PHE A 194 20.30 -0.17 -0.62
N ALA A 195 18.97 -0.12 -0.62
CA ALA A 195 18.23 0.77 0.26
C ALA A 195 18.54 0.46 1.72
N HIS A 196 18.51 -0.81 2.12
CA HIS A 196 18.84 -1.23 3.49
C HIS A 196 20.27 -0.83 3.86
N ALA A 197 21.26 -1.18 3.04
CA ALA A 197 22.65 -0.82 3.27
C ALA A 197 22.84 0.68 3.45
N ILE A 198 22.23 1.49 2.58
CA ILE A 198 22.29 2.96 2.65
C ILE A 198 21.72 3.46 3.97
N LEU A 199 20.57 2.96 4.41
CA LEU A 199 19.99 3.41 5.67
C LEU A 199 20.84 3.00 6.87
N SER A 200 21.39 1.78 6.88
CA SER A 200 22.27 1.31 7.96
C SER A 200 23.56 2.12 8.04
N MET A 201 24.16 2.45 6.90
CA MET A 201 25.42 3.20 6.85
C MET A 201 25.25 4.69 7.20
N THR A 202 24.09 5.27 6.88
CA THR A 202 23.88 6.72 6.99
C THR A 202 23.03 7.13 8.19
N GLY A 203 22.25 6.22 8.77
CA GLY A 203 21.21 6.53 9.77
C GLY A 203 20.09 7.43 9.25
N GLN A 204 20.04 7.71 7.93
CA GLN A 204 19.09 8.65 7.34
C GLN A 204 17.70 8.04 7.20
N GLN A 205 16.71 8.89 6.94
CA GLN A 205 15.35 8.41 6.69
C GLN A 205 15.17 8.18 5.19
N LEU A 206 14.62 7.03 4.80
CA LEU A 206 14.21 6.77 3.42
C LEU A 206 13.05 7.71 3.04
N ILE A 207 13.22 8.44 1.94
CA ILE A 207 12.15 9.26 1.33
C ILE A 207 11.57 8.54 0.11
N GLY A 208 12.38 7.76 -0.60
CA GLY A 208 11.91 6.96 -1.73
C GLY A 208 13.03 6.23 -2.45
N VAL A 209 12.63 5.44 -3.44
CA VAL A 209 13.54 4.80 -4.39
C VAL A 209 13.15 5.22 -5.80
N ARG A 210 14.13 5.31 -6.69
CA ARG A 210 13.98 5.67 -8.09
C ARG A 210 14.11 4.41 -8.95
N PRO A 211 13.37 4.33 -10.07
CA PRO A 211 13.54 3.24 -11.03
C PRO A 211 15.00 3.10 -11.47
N GLY A 212 15.40 1.87 -11.73
CA GLY A 212 16.72 1.59 -12.28
C GLY A 212 16.90 2.28 -13.65
N HIS A 213 18.09 2.81 -13.90
CA HIS A 213 18.45 3.32 -15.23
C HIS A 213 19.83 2.81 -15.63
N PHE A 214 20.04 2.65 -16.94
CA PHE A 214 21.31 2.20 -17.48
C PHE A 214 22.36 3.32 -17.46
N ALA A 215 23.59 2.94 -17.11
CA ALA A 215 24.78 3.76 -17.22
C ALA A 215 25.99 2.93 -17.67
N SER A 216 26.96 3.59 -18.28
CA SER A 216 28.24 3.01 -18.65
C SER A 216 29.25 3.28 -17.53
N ILE A 217 29.71 2.25 -16.84
CA ILE A 217 30.70 2.36 -15.77
C ILE A 217 31.89 1.47 -16.12
N LEU A 218 33.05 2.07 -16.34
CA LEU A 218 34.27 1.41 -16.83
C LEU A 218 34.03 0.63 -18.15
N GLY A 219 33.20 1.20 -19.03
CA GLY A 219 32.79 0.57 -20.29
C GLY A 219 31.76 -0.56 -20.13
N LEU A 220 31.36 -0.90 -18.90
CA LEU A 220 30.32 -1.89 -18.62
C LEU A 220 28.96 -1.22 -18.51
N GLN A 221 27.96 -1.76 -19.22
CA GLN A 221 26.57 -1.35 -19.01
C GLN A 221 26.07 -1.94 -17.70
N THR A 222 25.63 -1.08 -16.79
CA THR A 222 25.07 -1.48 -15.50
C THR A 222 23.78 -0.70 -15.19
N VAL A 223 22.97 -1.25 -14.29
CA VAL A 223 21.79 -0.58 -13.76
C VAL A 223 22.16 0.16 -12.48
N ILE A 224 21.78 1.43 -12.42
CA ILE A 224 21.92 2.27 -11.24
C ILE A 224 20.54 2.53 -10.66
N TRP A 225 20.39 2.26 -9.38
CA TRP A 225 19.19 2.60 -8.63
C TRP A 225 19.45 3.81 -7.72
N GLY A 226 18.56 4.79 -7.75
CA GLY A 226 18.63 5.94 -6.85
C GLY A 226 17.81 5.71 -5.59
N ILE A 227 18.40 5.95 -4.42
CA ILE A 227 17.77 5.89 -3.11
C ILE A 227 17.75 7.32 -2.57
N ALA A 228 16.55 7.89 -2.44
CA ALA A 228 16.35 9.23 -1.91
C ALA A 228 16.23 9.17 -0.38
N VAL A 229 17.08 9.92 0.30
CA VAL A 229 17.20 9.95 1.76
C VAL A 229 17.08 11.38 2.30
N ARG A 230 16.60 11.51 3.54
CA ARG A 230 16.55 12.79 4.26
C ARG A 230 17.83 12.96 5.07
N THR A 231 18.62 13.97 4.74
CA THR A 231 19.81 14.33 5.51
C THR A 231 19.43 14.90 6.87
N GLU A 232 20.40 15.00 7.78
CA GLU A 232 20.22 15.63 9.10
C GLU A 232 19.74 17.08 9.01
N GLN A 233 20.11 17.79 7.93
CA GLN A 233 19.66 19.15 7.63
C GLN A 233 18.22 19.20 7.07
N GLY A 234 17.54 18.06 6.99
CA GLY A 234 16.20 17.94 6.43
C GLY A 234 16.14 18.04 4.89
N LYS A 235 17.29 18.11 4.20
CA LYS A 235 17.37 18.17 2.73
C LYS A 235 17.28 16.77 2.13
N GLU A 236 16.72 16.69 0.94
CA GLU A 236 16.76 15.46 0.13
C GLU A 236 18.17 15.28 -0.45
N ALA A 237 18.70 14.07 -0.35
CA ALA A 237 19.90 13.62 -1.04
C ALA A 237 19.61 12.30 -1.75
N ILE A 238 20.32 12.05 -2.85
CA ILE A 238 20.17 10.82 -3.64
C ILE A 238 21.49 10.07 -3.60
N LEU A 239 21.39 8.79 -3.27
CA LEU A 239 22.50 7.86 -3.24
C LEU A 239 22.22 6.75 -4.23
N ASN A 240 23.25 6.32 -4.94
CA ASN A 240 23.12 5.31 -5.97
C ASN A 240 23.67 3.98 -5.50
N GLY A 241 22.84 2.95 -5.59
CA GLY A 241 23.26 1.55 -5.53
C GLY A 241 23.51 1.02 -6.94
N MET A 242 24.61 0.29 -7.14
CA MET A 242 24.95 -0.32 -8.43
C MET A 242 25.84 -1.55 -8.25
N GLU A 243 25.86 -2.42 -9.25
CA GLU A 243 26.80 -3.53 -9.34
C GLU A 243 27.74 -3.35 -10.53
N VAL A 244 29.04 -3.32 -10.28
CA VAL A 244 30.07 -3.11 -11.31
C VAL A 244 31.13 -4.19 -11.15
N ALA A 245 31.35 -5.00 -12.17
CA ALA A 245 32.34 -6.07 -12.16
C ALA A 245 32.24 -6.97 -10.90
N ASN A 246 31.02 -7.43 -10.58
CA ASN A 246 30.70 -8.25 -9.40
C ASN A 246 31.00 -7.57 -8.06
N ARG A 247 31.03 -6.24 -8.02
CA ARG A 247 31.16 -5.45 -6.79
C ARG A 247 29.90 -4.64 -6.60
N LEU A 248 29.29 -4.76 -5.42
CA LEU A 248 28.18 -3.91 -4.99
C LEU A 248 28.75 -2.60 -4.47
N LEU A 249 28.24 -1.48 -4.99
CA LEU A 249 28.74 -0.14 -4.69
C LEU A 249 27.60 0.78 -4.31
N VAL A 250 27.89 1.67 -3.36
CA VAL A 250 27.04 2.81 -3.01
C VAL A 250 27.85 4.08 -3.25
N ALA A 251 27.26 5.05 -3.93
CA ALA A 251 27.92 6.31 -4.29
C ALA A 251 26.94 7.50 -4.24
N PRO A 252 27.43 8.76 -4.29
CA PRO A 252 26.58 9.92 -4.52
C PRO A 252 25.79 9.86 -5.83
N GLU A 253 24.89 10.84 -6.02
CA GLU A 253 24.15 10.96 -7.28
C GLU A 253 25.09 11.10 -8.49
N ILE A 254 25.05 10.10 -9.38
CA ILE A 254 25.72 10.06 -10.66
C ILE A 254 24.88 10.89 -11.62
N LYS A 255 25.34 12.11 -11.91
CA LYS A 255 24.70 13.00 -12.88
C LYS A 255 25.08 12.66 -14.32
N ASN A 256 26.30 12.15 -14.51
CA ASN A 256 26.80 11.73 -15.83
C ASN A 256 26.66 10.22 -15.99
N ARG A 257 25.92 9.78 -17.01
CA ARG A 257 25.67 8.34 -17.28
C ARG A 257 26.89 7.57 -17.80
N SER A 258 28.08 8.18 -17.78
CA SER A 258 29.34 7.56 -18.18
C SER A 258 30.42 7.86 -17.15
N ILE A 259 31.03 6.80 -16.60
CA ILE A 259 32.28 6.83 -15.84
C ILE A 259 33.26 5.98 -16.63
N GLU A 260 34.32 6.57 -17.14
CA GLU A 260 35.21 5.92 -18.11
C GLU A 260 36.43 5.30 -17.45
N THR A 261 36.91 5.88 -16.35
CA THR A 261 38.15 5.46 -15.69
C THR A 261 37.95 5.06 -14.23
N GLU A 262 38.85 4.22 -13.73
CA GLU A 262 38.83 3.76 -12.34
C GLU A 262 39.07 4.92 -11.37
N GLU A 263 39.88 5.92 -11.75
CA GLU A 263 40.09 7.13 -10.96
C GLU A 263 38.80 7.95 -10.80
N GLN A 264 37.99 8.06 -11.86
CA GLN A 264 36.69 8.75 -11.79
C GLN A 264 35.74 8.00 -10.86
N LEU A 265 35.69 6.66 -10.95
CA LEU A 265 34.87 5.83 -10.07
C LEU A 265 35.31 5.96 -8.61
N ILE A 266 36.62 5.89 -8.34
CA ILE A 266 37.19 6.06 -7.00
C ILE A 266 36.90 7.45 -6.46
N ALA A 267 37.07 8.50 -7.27
CA ALA A 267 36.79 9.88 -6.86
C ALA A 267 35.31 10.06 -6.51
N LEU A 268 34.40 9.52 -7.34
CA LEU A 268 32.97 9.54 -7.07
C LEU A 268 32.66 8.85 -5.74
N ILE A 269 33.14 7.63 -5.55
CA ILE A 269 32.92 6.86 -4.32
C ILE A 269 33.46 7.62 -3.10
N LYS A 270 34.69 8.14 -3.17
CA LYS A 270 35.33 8.89 -2.08
C LYS A 270 34.61 10.20 -1.74
N SER A 271 33.93 10.79 -2.70
CA SER A 271 33.10 11.98 -2.47
C SER A 271 31.76 11.69 -1.79
N GLY A 272 31.40 10.41 -1.63
CA GLY A 272 30.23 9.97 -0.89
C GLY A 272 30.54 9.39 0.49
N TYR A 273 29.64 8.53 0.97
CA TYR A 273 29.87 7.75 2.19
C TYR A 273 30.98 6.74 1.89
N GLY A 274 32.17 6.97 2.43
CA GLY A 274 33.38 6.24 2.08
C GLY A 274 33.22 4.72 2.15
N LEU A 275 33.78 4.01 1.15
CA LEU A 275 33.93 2.56 1.19
C LEU A 275 35.03 2.18 2.20
N SER A 276 34.65 2.11 3.48
CA SER A 276 35.40 1.29 4.42
C SER A 276 35.17 -0.20 4.10
N LYS A 277 36.01 -1.09 4.62
CA LYS A 277 35.77 -2.54 4.53
C LYS A 277 34.41 -2.91 5.13
N GLU A 278 34.01 -2.23 6.20
CA GLU A 278 32.72 -2.39 6.90
C GLU A 278 31.54 -2.01 5.99
N THR A 279 31.72 -0.97 5.15
CA THR A 279 30.73 -0.54 4.14
C THR A 279 30.44 -1.66 3.14
N LYS A 280 31.49 -2.35 2.66
CA LYS A 280 31.34 -3.47 1.71
C LYS A 280 30.59 -4.64 2.32
N GLU A 281 31.00 -5.07 3.52
CA GLU A 281 30.36 -6.18 4.24
C GLU A 281 28.89 -5.87 4.54
N THR A 282 28.58 -4.62 4.90
CA THR A 282 27.21 -4.15 5.12
C THR A 282 26.34 -4.25 3.87
N ILE A 283 26.87 -3.85 2.71
CA ILE A 283 26.12 -3.92 1.43
C ILE A 283 25.85 -5.38 1.04
N GLU A 284 26.87 -6.24 1.13
CA GLU A 284 26.73 -7.66 0.80
C GLU A 284 25.75 -8.38 1.73
N GLU A 285 25.82 -8.11 3.03
CA GLU A 285 24.89 -8.68 4.02
C GLU A 285 23.46 -8.16 3.78
N SER A 286 23.29 -6.87 3.52
CA SER A 286 21.97 -6.28 3.23
C SER A 286 21.33 -6.88 1.97
N CYS A 287 22.10 -7.07 0.91
CA CYS A 287 21.62 -7.72 -0.31
C CYS A 287 21.29 -9.21 -0.07
N ARG A 288 22.08 -9.90 0.74
CA ARG A 288 21.82 -11.30 1.12
C ARG A 288 20.54 -11.44 1.94
N GLN A 289 20.35 -10.59 2.93
CA GLN A 289 19.11 -10.52 3.71
C GLN A 289 17.94 -10.24 2.79
N ALA A 290 18.04 -9.20 1.96
CA ALA A 290 16.98 -8.87 1.02
C ALA A 290 16.62 -10.00 0.04
N HIS A 291 17.58 -10.86 -0.33
CA HIS A 291 17.33 -12.02 -1.17
C HIS A 291 16.55 -13.13 -0.45
N ASN A 292 16.75 -13.27 0.86
CA ASN A 292 16.10 -14.29 1.69
C ASN A 292 14.72 -13.84 2.20
N GLU A 293 14.39 -12.56 2.07
CA GLU A 293 13.18 -11.93 2.59
C GLU A 293 12.15 -11.63 1.50
N ARG A 294 10.87 -11.61 1.86
CA ARG A 294 9.81 -11.10 0.97
C ARG A 294 9.93 -9.57 0.85
N LEU A 295 9.79 -9.00 -0.35
CA LEU A 295 9.91 -7.55 -0.58
C LEU A 295 9.01 -6.68 0.32
N GLY A 296 7.81 -7.17 0.68
CA GLY A 296 6.91 -6.49 1.61
C GLY A 296 7.44 -6.43 3.05
N VAL A 297 8.20 -7.44 3.50
CA VAL A 297 8.94 -7.41 4.77
C VAL A 297 9.93 -6.27 4.72
N ILE A 298 10.83 -6.32 3.74
CA ILE A 298 11.92 -5.35 3.59
C ILE A 298 11.36 -3.92 3.54
N ALA A 299 10.30 -3.67 2.78
CA ALA A 299 9.66 -2.36 2.71
C ALA A 299 9.15 -1.86 4.07
N ALA A 300 8.59 -2.73 4.90
CA ALA A 300 8.19 -2.38 6.27
C ALA A 300 9.42 -2.12 7.16
N LEU A 301 10.46 -2.95 7.06
CA LEU A 301 11.68 -2.81 7.85
C LEU A 301 12.43 -1.51 7.52
N LEU A 302 12.49 -1.13 6.24
CA LEU A 302 13.09 0.13 5.79
C LEU A 302 12.40 1.37 6.40
N LEU A 303 11.14 1.26 6.83
CA LEU A 303 10.39 2.36 7.45
C LEU A 303 10.55 2.44 8.96
N GLU A 304 10.87 1.35 9.63
CA GLU A 304 10.98 1.32 11.10
C GLU A 304 12.34 1.79 11.63
N ARG A 305 13.33 2.07 10.76
CA ARG A 305 14.73 2.40 11.17
C ARG A 305 15.25 1.39 12.21
N VAL A 306 15.15 0.09 11.94
CA VAL A 306 15.66 -0.91 12.89
C VAL A 306 17.13 -1.21 12.58
N PRO A 307 18.08 -0.85 13.45
CA PRO A 307 19.50 -1.02 13.17
C PRO A 307 19.98 -2.47 13.26
N ASP A 308 19.23 -3.37 13.92
CA ASP A 308 19.59 -4.79 14.07
C ASP A 308 18.33 -5.63 14.26
N PHE A 309 18.06 -6.54 13.32
CA PHE A 309 17.02 -7.55 13.50
C PHE A 309 17.59 -8.78 14.19
N SER A 310 16.87 -9.28 15.18
CA SER A 310 17.11 -10.65 15.61
C SER A 310 16.51 -11.62 14.57
N PRO A 311 17.16 -12.76 14.25
CA PRO A 311 16.59 -13.79 13.38
C PRO A 311 15.17 -14.24 13.77
N GLN A 312 14.80 -14.07 15.05
CA GLN A 312 13.47 -14.39 15.56
C GLN A 312 12.39 -13.38 15.16
N GLU A 313 12.72 -12.08 15.04
CA GLU A 313 11.78 -11.02 14.63
C GLU A 313 11.45 -11.14 13.13
N VAL A 314 12.47 -11.45 12.34
CA VAL A 314 12.35 -11.75 10.90
C VAL A 314 11.54 -13.02 10.68
N THR A 315 11.80 -14.08 11.44
CA THR A 315 11.02 -15.32 11.40
C THR A 315 9.55 -15.08 11.78
N ALA A 316 9.27 -14.20 12.74
CA ALA A 316 7.91 -13.85 13.13
C ALA A 316 7.17 -13.10 12.00
N LEU A 317 7.84 -12.19 11.29
CA LEU A 317 7.28 -11.52 10.10
C LEU A 317 7.07 -12.49 8.93
N HIS A 318 8.02 -13.39 8.69
CA HIS A 318 7.91 -14.41 7.65
C HIS A 318 6.74 -15.38 7.87
N LEU A 319 6.59 -15.89 9.09
CA LEU A 319 5.45 -16.73 9.47
C LEU A 319 4.11 -15.98 9.36
N LEU A 320 4.10 -14.66 9.54
CA LEU A 320 2.94 -13.80 9.35
C LEU A 320 2.52 -13.71 7.88
N LEU A 321 3.48 -13.63 6.96
CA LEU A 321 3.23 -13.43 5.53
C LEU A 321 3.04 -14.75 4.76
N ASP A 322 3.77 -15.82 5.10
CA ASP A 322 3.66 -17.15 4.48
C ASP A 322 2.28 -17.79 4.70
N ASN A 323 1.71 -17.54 5.87
CA ASN A 323 0.43 -18.10 6.26
C ASN A 323 -0.80 -17.35 5.71
N VAL A 324 -0.63 -16.10 5.26
CA VAL A 324 -1.67 -15.36 4.53
C VAL A 324 -1.83 -15.91 3.11
N SER A 325 -0.74 -16.46 2.53
CA SER A 325 -0.73 -16.99 1.16
C SER A 325 -1.14 -18.47 1.01
N SER A 326 -1.09 -19.30 2.06
CA SER A 326 -1.02 -20.76 1.87
C SER A 326 -2.17 -21.63 2.43
N ASN A 327 -3.11 -21.13 3.23
CA ASN A 327 -4.06 -22.04 3.90
C ASN A 327 -5.53 -21.66 3.80
N ASN A 328 -6.30 -22.46 3.05
CA ASN A 328 -7.75 -22.56 3.11
C ASN A 328 -8.21 -23.07 4.49
N GLY A 329 -8.42 -22.15 5.45
CA GLY A 329 -9.52 -22.30 6.40
C GLY A 329 -9.21 -22.53 7.89
N HIS A 330 -7.98 -22.52 8.40
CA HIS A 330 -7.76 -22.65 9.85
C HIS A 330 -6.76 -21.67 10.47
N ASN A 331 -7.13 -21.19 11.66
CA ASN A 331 -6.47 -20.16 12.47
C ASN A 331 -5.07 -20.58 12.95
N ILE A 332 -4.19 -19.59 13.11
CA ILE A 332 -2.79 -19.78 13.53
C ILE A 332 -2.56 -19.14 14.89
N VAL A 333 -1.74 -19.81 15.71
CA VAL A 333 -1.17 -19.31 16.96
C VAL A 333 0.34 -19.45 16.82
N VAL A 334 1.08 -18.35 16.94
CA VAL A 334 2.56 -18.37 17.01
C VAL A 334 2.96 -18.11 18.46
N HIS A 335 3.79 -18.99 19.01
CA HIS A 335 4.42 -18.83 20.32
C HIS A 335 5.88 -18.45 20.13
N ASN A 336 6.34 -17.39 20.80
CA ASN A 336 7.76 -17.16 21.04
C ASN A 336 7.98 -16.96 22.55
N ARG A 337 9.07 -17.53 23.07
CA ARG A 337 9.48 -17.46 24.48
C ARG A 337 10.82 -16.73 24.53
N GLY A 338 10.75 -15.43 24.81
CA GLY A 338 11.91 -14.61 25.15
C GLY A 338 11.69 -13.88 26.46
N ASP A 339 12.78 -13.45 27.10
CA ASP A 339 12.84 -12.96 28.49
C ASP A 339 12.08 -11.64 28.77
N ARG A 340 11.34 -11.11 27.79
CA ARG A 340 10.62 -9.83 27.88
C ARG A 340 9.10 -9.92 27.64
N GLY A 341 8.53 -11.13 27.66
CA GLY A 341 7.08 -11.33 27.67
C GLY A 341 6.52 -12.07 26.45
N HIS A 342 5.24 -12.43 26.56
CA HIS A 342 4.51 -13.18 25.54
C HIS A 342 3.78 -12.25 24.56
N PHE A 343 3.82 -12.57 23.27
CA PHE A 343 2.97 -11.95 22.26
C PHE A 343 2.15 -13.03 21.54
N VAL A 344 0.85 -12.77 21.36
CA VAL A 344 -0.05 -13.61 20.56
C VAL A 344 -0.75 -12.70 19.57
N ILE A 345 -0.60 -12.98 18.28
CA ILE A 345 -1.25 -12.23 17.20
C ILE A 345 -2.40 -13.09 16.66
N LEU A 346 -3.61 -12.56 16.70
CA LEU A 346 -4.81 -13.18 16.13
C LEU A 346 -5.15 -12.48 14.81
N ILE A 347 -5.28 -13.25 13.73
CA ILE A 347 -5.71 -12.75 12.42
C ILE A 347 -7.10 -13.32 12.12
N ASP A 348 -8.10 -12.45 12.07
CA ASP A 348 -9.45 -12.76 11.56
C ASP A 348 -9.47 -12.52 10.05
N ARG A 349 -9.90 -13.52 9.26
CA ARG A 349 -9.97 -13.46 7.79
C ARG A 349 -10.89 -12.36 7.24
N SER A 350 -11.67 -11.69 8.08
CA SER A 350 -12.44 -10.52 7.65
C SER A 350 -11.65 -9.21 7.64
N GLN A 351 -10.51 -9.10 8.35
CA GLN A 351 -9.62 -7.93 8.34
C GLN A 351 -8.17 -8.30 8.72
N ALA A 352 -7.22 -8.14 7.80
CA ALA A 352 -5.79 -8.25 8.10
C ALA A 352 -5.32 -7.02 8.89
N ARG A 353 -5.08 -7.17 10.21
CA ARG A 353 -4.45 -6.14 11.07
C ARG A 353 -3.55 -6.80 12.11
N ILE A 354 -2.43 -6.15 12.43
CA ILE A 354 -1.56 -6.48 13.56
C ILE A 354 -2.10 -5.74 14.78
N LEU A 355 -2.50 -6.47 15.83
CA LEU A 355 -2.92 -5.87 17.11
C LEU A 355 -1.75 -5.94 18.09
N ASN A 356 -1.41 -4.81 18.70
CA ASN A 356 -0.54 -4.76 19.88
C ASN A 356 -1.41 -4.58 21.12
N VAL A 357 -1.38 -5.53 22.04
CA VAL A 357 -2.09 -5.47 23.33
C VAL A 357 -1.03 -5.41 24.42
N THR A 358 -0.94 -4.28 25.11
CA THR A 358 -0.14 -4.17 26.33
C THR A 358 -1.02 -4.24 27.57
N GLU A 359 -0.46 -4.97 28.54
CA GLU A 359 -0.83 -5.18 29.95
C GLU A 359 -1.98 -6.14 30.29
N GLN A 360 -1.51 -7.35 30.65
CA GLN A 360 -2.03 -8.32 31.60
C GLN A 360 -3.44 -8.87 31.34
N SER A 361 -3.40 -10.00 30.63
CA SER A 361 -4.45 -11.01 30.40
C SER A 361 -5.41 -10.70 29.25
N ILE A 362 -5.69 -11.72 28.40
CA ILE A 362 -7.05 -12.25 28.15
C ILE A 362 -7.09 -13.33 27.03
N VAL A 363 -7.72 -14.45 27.44
CA VAL A 363 -8.72 -15.34 26.81
C VAL A 363 -8.70 -15.61 25.30
N VAL A 364 -8.49 -16.88 24.97
CA VAL A 364 -8.70 -17.47 23.64
C VAL A 364 -10.09 -18.12 23.57
N ARG A 365 -10.87 -17.84 22.50
CA ARG A 365 -12.12 -18.55 22.21
C ARG A 365 -11.84 -19.75 21.30
N MET A 366 -11.90 -20.95 21.85
CA MET A 366 -11.74 -22.21 21.11
C MET A 366 -13.04 -23.02 21.15
N SER A 367 -13.31 -23.84 20.13
CA SER A 367 -14.26 -24.94 20.30
C SER A 367 -13.63 -25.97 21.24
N ASN A 368 -14.44 -26.64 22.07
CA ASN A 368 -13.97 -27.60 23.08
C ASN A 368 -13.08 -28.73 22.50
N ARG A 369 -13.27 -29.04 21.21
CA ARG A 369 -12.48 -30.01 20.44
C ARG A 369 -11.10 -29.45 20.03
N GLY A 370 -11.04 -28.18 19.63
CA GLY A 370 -9.80 -27.49 19.25
C GLY A 370 -8.85 -27.31 20.44
N LEU A 371 -9.40 -26.95 21.61
CA LEU A 371 -8.61 -26.79 22.83
C LEU A 371 -7.95 -28.10 23.28
N LYS A 372 -8.71 -29.21 23.29
CA LYS A 372 -8.17 -30.53 23.67
C LYS A 372 -7.09 -31.05 22.71
N LYS A 373 -7.20 -30.73 21.42
CA LYS A 373 -6.19 -31.14 20.42
C LYS A 373 -4.91 -30.32 20.55
N ALA A 374 -5.02 -29.00 20.75
CA ALA A 374 -3.89 -28.11 20.94
C ALA A 374 -3.11 -28.43 22.22
N LEU A 375 -3.81 -28.68 23.35
CA LEU A 375 -3.17 -29.04 24.62
C LEU A 375 -2.40 -30.38 24.51
N ARG A 376 -3.01 -31.43 23.93
CA ARG A 376 -2.33 -32.72 23.74
C ARG A 376 -1.08 -32.64 22.85
N GLN A 377 -1.08 -31.77 21.86
CA GLN A 377 0.07 -31.56 20.97
C GLN A 377 1.19 -30.77 21.63
N PHE A 378 0.84 -29.90 22.59
CA PHE A 378 1.79 -29.12 23.38
C PHE A 378 2.47 -29.98 24.45
N ASP A 379 1.70 -30.76 25.21
CA ASP A 379 2.22 -31.66 26.25
C ASP A 379 3.15 -32.72 25.65
N ALA A 380 2.80 -33.28 24.49
CA ALA A 380 3.61 -34.28 23.79
C ALA A 380 4.96 -33.75 23.26
N ARG A 381 5.09 -32.43 23.05
CA ARG A 381 6.31 -31.80 22.51
C ARG A 381 7.22 -31.24 23.58
N THR A 382 6.69 -30.91 24.75
CA THR A 382 7.43 -30.21 25.80
C THR A 382 7.70 -31.07 27.03
N GLY A 383 7.00 -32.20 27.20
CA GLY A 383 7.11 -33.04 28.39
C GLY A 383 6.62 -32.37 29.67
N ALA A 384 6.03 -31.17 29.57
CA ALA A 384 5.38 -30.50 30.69
C ALA A 384 3.99 -31.12 30.91
N ARG A 385 3.67 -31.39 32.18
CA ARG A 385 2.33 -31.82 32.61
C ARG A 385 1.41 -30.63 32.83
#